data_AF-A0AAW0MM08-F1
#
_entry.id   AF-A0AAW0MM08-F1
#
_cell.length_a   1.000
_cell.length_b   1.000
_cell.length_c   1.000
_cell.angle_alpha   90.00
_cell.angle_beta   90.00
_cell.angle_gamma   90.00
#
_symmetry.space_group_name_H-M   'P 1'
#
loop_
_entity.id
_entity.type
_entity.pdbx_description
1 polymer ?
#
loop_
_entity_poly.entity_id
_entity_poly.type
_entity_poly.pdbx_seq_one_letter_code
_entity_poly.pdbx_strand_id
1 'polypeptide(L)'
;MVTRESELVQKLVLDLLRRIVCATQENVREKRHSAEVDDGAAEKETLPVFGEGRDTGGLVPGKSLVFSALQICLRVLVRKLPRISPKLSGAKTRSQAGTRARPRPGARPGPRPDLQQQPGFEPSQTCPGRLGEVWSLSDSDCELVSSALFVLSELPSLCSPEGSVSVLPTVLYLLLGVLRELVHRPHHLQSPGPAGLVRSCLRSFRAVLSSPMSRQEKSRESWAQLLQSALSSVLLLWENDDPEVDLDRSSLLTALSQFLLCSSEVCSVSLCRLSLDKFICAIDSKDPQVQTVQLWSDSSRRWKDLVLRLRRNGSGSGGSESHRESGPGAEPENRPQLVSLLLRCSSRSYWMRTL
;
A
#
# COMPACT_ATOMS: atom_id res chain seq x y z
N MET A 1 -17.49 -17.65 -6.35
CA MET A 1 -18.85 -17.48 -5.82
C MET A 1 -18.90 -16.83 -4.42
N VAL A 2 -18.04 -15.86 -4.07
CA VAL A 2 -18.11 -15.15 -2.75
C VAL A 2 -18.96 -13.86 -2.85
N THR A 3 -19.70 -13.68 -3.94
CA THR A 3 -20.08 -12.34 -4.42
C THR A 3 -21.56 -12.00 -4.29
N ARG A 4 -22.38 -12.96 -3.88
CA ARG A 4 -23.82 -12.80 -3.64
C ARG A 4 -24.25 -13.21 -2.23
N GLU A 5 -23.29 -13.62 -1.42
CA GLU A 5 -23.52 -14.11 -0.06
C GLU A 5 -23.78 -12.96 0.90
N SER A 6 -24.56 -13.22 1.96
CA SER A 6 -24.87 -12.22 3.00
C SER A 6 -23.61 -11.70 3.69
N GLU A 7 -23.69 -10.50 4.26
CA GLU A 7 -22.57 -9.88 4.98
C GLU A 7 -22.04 -10.76 6.13
N LEU A 8 -22.93 -11.46 6.83
CA LEU A 8 -22.57 -12.45 7.85
C LEU A 8 -21.70 -13.58 7.27
N VAL A 9 -22.06 -14.11 6.11
CA VAL A 9 -21.27 -15.17 5.44
C VAL A 9 -19.90 -14.63 5.02
N GLN A 10 -19.85 -13.40 4.48
CA GLN A 10 -18.57 -12.78 4.11
C GLN A 10 -17.64 -12.61 5.32
N LYS A 11 -18.19 -12.17 6.47
CA LYS A 11 -17.46 -12.04 7.73
C LYS A 11 -16.93 -13.39 8.23
N LEU A 12 -17.80 -14.40 8.30
CA LEU A 12 -17.41 -15.76 8.73
C LEU A 12 -16.34 -16.37 7.84
N VAL A 13 -16.44 -16.20 6.51
CA VAL A 13 -15.44 -16.69 5.55
C VAL A 13 -14.09 -15.98 5.75
N LEU A 14 -14.08 -14.67 5.95
CA LEU A 14 -12.86 -13.91 6.24
C LEU A 14 -12.24 -14.30 7.58
N ASP A 15 -13.05 -14.47 8.63
CA ASP A 15 -12.56 -14.90 9.95
C ASP A 15 -11.97 -16.31 9.91
N LEU A 16 -12.61 -17.22 9.18
CA LEU A 16 -12.05 -18.55 8.93
C LEU A 16 -10.73 -18.45 8.14
N LEU A 17 -10.69 -17.65 7.08
CA LEU A 17 -9.49 -17.45 6.28
C LEU A 17 -8.33 -16.90 7.14
N ARG A 18 -8.60 -15.94 8.03
CA ARG A 18 -7.60 -15.40 8.97
C ARG A 18 -7.02 -16.49 9.85
N ARG A 19 -7.86 -17.34 10.44
CA ARG A 19 -7.41 -18.45 11.28
C ARG A 19 -6.55 -19.45 10.50
N ILE A 20 -6.97 -19.80 9.28
CA ILE A 20 -6.21 -20.71 8.41
C ILE A 20 -4.84 -20.10 8.06
N VAL A 21 -4.81 -18.81 7.69
CA VAL A 21 -3.57 -18.11 7.34
C VAL A 21 -2.62 -18.04 8.54
N CYS A 22 -3.12 -17.67 9.74
CA CYS A 22 -2.30 -17.66 10.95
C CYS A 22 -1.75 -19.04 11.29
N ALA A 23 -2.60 -20.08 11.32
CA ALA A 23 -2.16 -21.45 11.60
C ALA A 23 -1.13 -21.94 10.56
N THR A 24 -1.31 -21.59 9.29
CA THR A 24 -0.35 -21.95 8.23
C THR A 24 0.97 -21.20 8.42
N GLN A 25 0.91 -19.92 8.77
CA GLN A 25 2.09 -19.11 9.02
C GLN A 25 2.89 -19.62 10.22
N GLU A 26 2.22 -20.01 11.31
CA GLU A 26 2.84 -20.64 12.49
C GLU A 26 3.51 -21.96 12.11
N ASN A 27 2.82 -22.85 11.41
CA ASN A 27 3.39 -24.11 10.91
C ASN A 27 4.62 -23.88 10.00
N VAL A 28 4.61 -22.86 9.13
CA VAL A 28 5.77 -22.51 8.30
C VAL A 28 6.92 -21.96 9.16
N ARG A 29 6.62 -21.13 10.17
CA ARG A 29 7.63 -20.60 11.10
C ARG A 29 8.26 -21.69 11.94
N GLU A 30 7.47 -22.61 12.47
CA GLU A 30 7.95 -23.77 13.23
C GLU A 30 8.86 -24.64 12.39
N LYS A 31 8.47 -24.97 11.15
CA LYS A 31 9.32 -25.76 10.23
C LYS A 31 10.64 -25.08 9.92
N ARG A 32 10.64 -23.75 9.74
CA ARG A 32 11.87 -22.96 9.56
C ARG A 32 12.75 -23.05 10.81
N HIS A 33 12.17 -22.86 11.98
CA HIS A 33 12.90 -22.91 13.24
C HIS A 33 13.46 -24.31 13.54
N SER A 34 12.69 -25.37 13.34
CA SER A 34 13.15 -26.74 13.53
C SER A 34 14.32 -27.09 12.60
N ALA A 35 14.30 -26.61 11.35
CA ALA A 35 15.41 -26.80 10.43
C ALA A 35 16.69 -26.07 10.87
N GLU A 36 16.58 -24.87 11.44
CA GLU A 36 17.73 -24.12 11.97
C GLU A 36 18.36 -24.80 13.20
N VAL A 37 17.58 -25.52 14.01
CA VAL A 37 18.05 -26.18 15.24
C VAL A 37 18.64 -27.57 14.97
N ASP A 38 18.21 -28.26 13.92
CA ASP A 38 18.66 -29.60 13.54
C ASP A 38 19.95 -29.59 12.67
N ASP A 39 20.31 -28.44 12.09
CA ASP A 39 21.49 -28.26 11.21
C ASP A 39 22.85 -28.26 11.94
N GLY A 40 22.89 -28.66 13.22
CA GLY A 40 24.11 -28.78 14.00
C GLY A 40 25.04 -29.95 13.59
N ALA A 41 24.67 -30.77 12.60
CA ALA A 41 25.39 -32.02 12.31
C ALA A 41 25.46 -32.52 10.84
N ALA A 42 25.00 -31.78 9.82
CA ALA A 42 25.07 -32.31 8.44
C ALA A 42 25.37 -31.25 7.38
N GLU A 43 26.44 -31.48 6.62
CA GLU A 43 26.71 -30.81 5.35
C GLU A 43 25.59 -31.13 4.35
N LYS A 44 24.62 -30.24 4.19
CA LYS A 44 23.69 -30.23 3.05
C LYS A 44 23.90 -28.99 2.21
N GLU A 45 24.25 -29.18 0.94
CA GLU A 45 24.47 -28.11 -0.05
C GLU A 45 23.21 -27.26 -0.36
N THR A 46 22.03 -27.60 0.16
CA THR A 46 20.80 -26.83 -0.09
C THR A 46 19.95 -26.68 1.18
N LEU A 47 19.79 -25.43 1.64
CA LEU A 47 18.89 -25.07 2.74
C LEU A 47 17.44 -25.42 2.36
N PRO A 48 16.64 -26.02 3.27
CA PRO A 48 15.26 -26.37 2.99
C PRO A 48 14.38 -25.13 2.75
N VAL A 49 13.72 -25.09 1.59
CA VAL A 49 12.79 -24.01 1.22
C VAL A 49 11.40 -24.29 1.76
N PHE A 50 10.93 -23.42 2.65
CA PHE A 50 9.61 -23.53 3.28
C PHE A 50 8.63 -22.50 2.74
N GLY A 51 7.40 -22.94 2.51
CA GLY A 51 6.27 -22.11 2.06
C GLY A 51 5.86 -22.39 0.61
N GLU A 52 4.79 -21.73 0.16
CA GLU A 52 4.29 -21.86 -1.22
C GLU A 52 5.18 -21.12 -2.23
N GLY A 53 5.23 -21.60 -3.48
CA GLY A 53 6.07 -21.05 -4.54
C GLY A 53 7.34 -21.86 -4.81
N ARG A 54 7.87 -22.56 -3.79
CA ARG A 54 9.14 -23.32 -3.89
C ARG A 54 10.23 -22.47 -4.56
N ASP A 55 11.12 -23.05 -5.36
CA ASP A 55 12.24 -22.35 -6.00
C ASP A 55 11.83 -21.52 -7.23
N THR A 56 10.61 -21.66 -7.74
CA THR A 56 10.15 -20.94 -8.96
C THR A 56 9.27 -19.73 -8.65
N GLY A 57 8.79 -19.62 -7.42
CA GLY A 57 7.75 -18.66 -7.02
C GLY A 57 6.35 -18.97 -7.57
N GLY A 58 6.18 -20.09 -8.27
CA GLY A 58 4.91 -20.46 -8.90
C GLY A 58 3.82 -20.84 -7.91
N LEU A 59 2.71 -20.10 -7.91
CA LEU A 59 1.50 -20.44 -7.17
C LEU A 59 0.46 -21.06 -8.09
N VAL A 60 -0.01 -22.27 -7.76
CA VAL A 60 -0.98 -23.00 -8.59
C VAL A 60 -2.42 -22.70 -8.16
N PRO A 61 -3.25 -22.09 -9.03
CA PRO A 61 -4.67 -21.87 -8.75
C PRO A 61 -5.39 -23.16 -8.34
N GLY A 62 -6.27 -23.06 -7.35
CA GLY A 62 -7.05 -24.20 -6.83
C GLY A 62 -6.27 -25.15 -5.91
N LYS A 63 -4.94 -25.00 -5.80
CA LYS A 63 -4.09 -25.76 -4.84
C LYS A 63 -3.39 -24.86 -3.83
N SER A 64 -3.20 -23.59 -4.16
CA SER A 64 -2.52 -22.59 -3.34
C SER A 64 -3.49 -21.89 -2.37
N LEU A 65 -3.16 -21.92 -1.07
CA LEU A 65 -3.86 -21.13 -0.06
C LEU A 65 -3.60 -19.64 -0.30
N VAL A 66 -2.36 -19.25 -0.62
CA VAL A 66 -1.97 -17.85 -0.84
C VAL A 66 -2.77 -17.25 -2.00
N PHE A 67 -2.87 -17.98 -3.12
CA PHE A 67 -3.66 -17.56 -4.27
C PHE A 67 -5.15 -17.46 -3.95
N SER A 68 -5.69 -18.42 -3.19
CA SER A 68 -7.10 -18.40 -2.77
C SER A 68 -7.39 -17.21 -1.84
N ALA A 69 -6.48 -16.92 -0.90
CA ALA A 69 -6.57 -15.78 0.00
C ALA A 69 -6.51 -14.45 -0.76
N LEU A 70 -5.58 -14.31 -1.71
CA LEU A 70 -5.49 -13.13 -2.59
C LEU A 70 -6.80 -12.88 -3.33
N GLN A 71 -7.43 -13.92 -3.89
CA GLN A 71 -8.71 -13.76 -4.59
C GLN A 71 -9.83 -13.29 -3.66
N ILE A 72 -9.92 -13.82 -2.45
CA ILE A 72 -10.94 -13.42 -1.48
C ILE A 72 -10.72 -11.96 -1.09
N CYS A 73 -9.49 -11.59 -0.72
CA CYS A 73 -9.16 -10.20 -0.37
C CYS A 73 -9.41 -9.22 -1.52
N LEU A 74 -8.96 -9.54 -2.73
CA LEU A 74 -9.20 -8.70 -3.92
C LEU A 74 -10.70 -8.48 -4.16
N ARG A 75 -11.52 -9.54 -4.06
CA ARG A 75 -12.98 -9.44 -4.26
C ARG A 75 -13.67 -8.60 -3.18
N VAL A 76 -13.19 -8.63 -1.94
CA VAL A 76 -13.69 -7.80 -0.84
C VAL A 76 -13.29 -6.35 -1.10
N LEU A 77 -12.00 -6.10 -1.34
CA LEU A 77 -11.46 -4.75 -1.54
C LEU A 77 -12.07 -4.05 -2.75
N VAL A 78 -12.15 -4.69 -3.92
CA VAL A 78 -12.73 -4.06 -5.12
C VAL A 78 -14.23 -3.81 -4.99
N ARG A 79 -14.95 -4.54 -4.12
CA ARG A 79 -16.37 -4.26 -3.84
C ARG A 79 -16.56 -3.08 -2.91
N LYS A 80 -15.80 -3.04 -1.82
CA LYS A 80 -15.94 -2.00 -0.81
C LYS A 80 -15.26 -0.69 -1.26
N LEU A 81 -14.21 -0.81 -2.07
CA LEU A 81 -13.37 0.29 -2.55
C LEU A 81 -13.13 0.14 -4.06
N PRO A 82 -14.16 0.42 -4.90
CA PRO A 82 -14.09 0.18 -6.34
C PRO A 82 -13.00 0.99 -7.06
N ARG A 83 -12.54 2.12 -6.47
CA ARG A 83 -11.46 2.97 -6.99
C ARG A 83 -10.07 2.32 -6.93
N ILE A 84 -9.93 1.17 -6.24
CA ILE A 84 -8.71 0.35 -6.28
C ILE A 84 -8.50 -0.26 -7.68
N SER A 85 -9.56 -0.44 -8.48
CA SER A 85 -9.41 -0.94 -9.84
C SER A 85 -8.85 0.15 -10.78
N PRO A 86 -7.81 -0.15 -11.59
CA PRO A 86 -7.13 0.86 -12.40
C PRO A 86 -7.99 1.42 -13.56
N LYS A 87 -9.19 0.86 -13.79
CA LYS A 87 -10.17 1.39 -14.74
C LYS A 87 -11.33 1.97 -13.96
N LEU A 88 -11.33 3.30 -13.81
CA LEU A 88 -12.45 4.24 -13.55
C LEU A 88 -11.90 5.63 -13.15
N SER A 89 -10.60 5.76 -12.88
CA SER A 89 -9.88 7.04 -12.64
C SER A 89 -9.57 7.85 -13.92
N GLY A 90 -10.14 7.49 -15.08
CA GLY A 90 -9.78 8.04 -16.40
C GLY A 90 -10.81 8.99 -17.03
N ALA A 91 -11.60 9.73 -16.24
CA ALA A 91 -12.62 10.64 -16.79
C ALA A 91 -12.43 12.09 -16.29
N LYS A 92 -11.34 12.74 -16.70
CA LYS A 92 -11.29 14.20 -16.88
C LYS A 92 -10.40 14.56 -18.07
N THR A 93 -10.78 14.15 -19.28
CA THR A 93 -10.42 14.87 -20.52
C THR A 93 -11.55 14.73 -21.53
N ARG A 94 -12.52 15.65 -21.47
CA ARG A 94 -13.27 15.99 -22.68
C ARG A 94 -13.48 17.48 -22.70
N SER A 95 -12.47 18.17 -23.24
CA SER A 95 -12.60 19.51 -23.77
C SER A 95 -13.90 19.60 -24.59
N GLN A 96 -14.76 20.53 -24.21
CA GLN A 96 -15.83 20.99 -25.08
C GLN A 96 -15.20 21.64 -26.32
N ALA A 97 -15.01 20.85 -27.35
CA ALA A 97 -14.87 21.32 -28.72
C ALA A 97 -15.91 20.56 -29.54
N GLY A 98 -17.14 21.08 -29.52
CA GLY A 98 -18.29 20.54 -30.24
C GLY A 98 -18.98 21.69 -30.96
N THR A 99 -18.50 21.97 -32.15
CA THR A 99 -18.94 23.01 -33.08
C THR A 99 -20.46 22.98 -33.26
N ARG A 100 -21.10 24.12 -33.01
CA ARG A 100 -22.53 24.39 -33.18
C ARG A 100 -22.92 24.25 -34.65
N ALA A 101 -23.44 23.11 -35.07
CA ALA A 101 -24.11 22.96 -36.36
C ALA A 101 -25.56 23.45 -36.26
N ARG A 102 -25.92 24.45 -37.07
CA ARG A 102 -27.28 24.96 -37.28
C ARG A 102 -28.23 23.85 -37.78
N PRO A 103 -29.50 23.79 -37.32
CA PRO A 103 -30.53 23.06 -38.04
C PRO A 103 -31.09 23.92 -39.19
N ARG A 104 -31.30 23.30 -40.36
CA ARG A 104 -32.08 23.86 -41.47
C ARG A 104 -33.58 23.77 -41.13
N PRO A 105 -34.39 24.82 -41.35
CA PRO A 105 -35.82 24.77 -41.14
C PRO A 105 -36.54 24.29 -42.40
N GLY A 106 -37.38 23.26 -42.30
CA GLY A 106 -38.29 22.91 -43.39
C GLY A 106 -38.62 21.42 -43.51
N ALA A 107 -39.51 20.92 -42.65
CA ALA A 107 -40.36 19.77 -42.98
C ALA A 107 -41.61 19.82 -42.09
N ARG A 108 -42.79 19.87 -42.71
CA ARG A 108 -44.11 19.85 -42.04
C ARG A 108 -44.35 18.50 -41.35
N PRO A 109 -45.05 18.46 -40.20
CA PRO A 109 -45.58 17.22 -39.65
C PRO A 109 -46.91 16.86 -40.34
N GLY A 110 -47.00 15.65 -40.89
CA GLY A 110 -48.26 15.01 -41.28
C GLY A 110 -48.82 14.17 -40.12
N PRO A 111 -50.15 14.00 -39.99
CA PRO A 111 -50.74 13.33 -38.83
C PRO A 111 -51.09 11.85 -39.08
N ARG A 112 -51.24 11.12 -37.97
CA ARG A 112 -51.99 9.86 -37.71
C ARG A 112 -51.18 8.54 -37.75
N PRO A 113 -51.67 7.43 -37.14
CA PRO A 113 -52.81 7.27 -36.20
C PRO A 113 -52.46 6.53 -34.89
N ASP A 114 -53.44 6.52 -33.99
CA ASP A 114 -53.54 5.67 -32.80
C ASP A 114 -53.29 4.19 -33.09
N LEU A 115 -52.45 3.55 -32.26
CA LEU A 115 -52.51 2.10 -32.06
C LEU A 115 -52.43 1.76 -30.57
N GLN A 116 -53.33 0.85 -30.22
CA GLN A 116 -53.81 0.53 -28.90
C GLN A 116 -52.96 -0.56 -28.23
N GLN A 117 -52.66 -0.34 -26.95
CA GLN A 117 -52.32 -1.26 -25.86
C GLN A 117 -51.92 -2.72 -26.15
N GLN A 118 -50.76 -3.09 -25.60
CA GLN A 118 -50.55 -4.38 -24.93
C GLN A 118 -49.83 -4.17 -23.58
N PRO A 119 -50.17 -4.92 -22.51
CA PRO A 119 -49.55 -4.78 -21.19
C PRO A 119 -48.23 -5.53 -21.14
N GLY A 120 -47.12 -4.78 -21.06
CA GLY A 120 -45.79 -5.32 -20.85
C GLY A 120 -45.54 -5.56 -19.36
N PHE A 121 -45.20 -6.81 -19.03
CA PHE A 121 -44.55 -7.25 -17.80
C PHE A 121 -43.49 -6.25 -17.32
N GLU A 122 -43.60 -5.78 -16.07
CA GLU A 122 -42.56 -5.04 -15.35
C GLU A 122 -41.51 -6.03 -14.82
N PRO A 123 -40.25 -6.00 -15.30
CA PRO A 123 -39.12 -6.31 -14.43
C PRO A 123 -38.66 -4.98 -13.82
N SER A 124 -38.86 -4.84 -12.52
CA SER A 124 -38.30 -3.76 -11.71
C SER A 124 -36.76 -3.78 -11.83
N GLN A 125 -36.25 -3.09 -12.85
CA GLN A 125 -34.84 -2.80 -13.02
C GLN A 125 -34.55 -1.51 -12.25
N THR A 126 -34.08 -1.67 -11.01
CA THR A 126 -33.33 -0.61 -10.35
C THR A 126 -32.09 -0.29 -11.18
N CYS A 127 -32.10 0.86 -11.84
CA CYS A 127 -30.95 1.42 -12.55
C CYS A 127 -29.75 1.58 -11.59
N PRO A 128 -28.53 1.07 -11.91
CA PRO A 128 -27.34 1.49 -11.19
C PRO A 128 -26.76 2.70 -11.94
N GLY A 129 -27.33 3.87 -11.66
CA GLY A 129 -26.95 5.13 -12.28
C GLY A 129 -26.80 6.25 -11.27
N ARG A 130 -25.79 6.15 -10.39
CA ARG A 130 -25.23 7.33 -9.70
C ARG A 130 -23.77 7.09 -9.32
N LEU A 131 -22.87 7.44 -10.23
CA LEU A 131 -21.41 7.28 -10.11
C LEU A 131 -20.75 8.37 -9.22
N GLY A 132 -21.48 8.94 -8.26
CA GLY A 132 -21.03 10.10 -7.50
C GLY A 132 -21.44 10.13 -6.02
N GLU A 133 -21.97 9.04 -5.46
CA GLU A 133 -22.54 9.06 -4.09
C GLU A 133 -21.86 8.09 -3.10
N VAL A 134 -20.72 7.48 -3.44
CA VAL A 134 -20.25 6.24 -2.79
C VAL A 134 -19.03 6.43 -1.90
N TRP A 135 -19.11 7.26 -0.86
CA TRP A 135 -18.05 7.36 0.16
C TRP A 135 -18.60 7.27 1.60
N SER A 136 -19.52 6.33 1.84
CA SER A 136 -19.86 5.90 3.19
C SER A 136 -19.71 4.39 3.31
N LEU A 137 -18.53 3.95 3.78
CA LEU A 137 -18.36 2.59 4.29
C LEU A 137 -19.11 2.50 5.62
N SER A 138 -19.92 1.46 5.80
CA SER A 138 -20.45 1.13 7.13
C SER A 138 -19.32 0.62 8.04
N ASP A 139 -19.57 0.53 9.35
CA ASP A 139 -18.63 -0.07 10.29
C ASP A 139 -18.32 -1.54 9.93
N SER A 140 -19.33 -2.27 9.46
CA SER A 140 -19.17 -3.66 9.03
C SER A 140 -18.34 -3.78 7.75
N ASP A 141 -18.48 -2.83 6.81
CA ASP A 141 -17.58 -2.73 5.65
C ASP A 141 -16.13 -2.47 6.09
N CYS A 142 -15.93 -1.57 7.05
CA CYS A 142 -14.60 -1.27 7.58
C CYS A 142 -13.96 -2.49 8.25
N GLU A 143 -14.74 -3.32 8.96
CA GLU A 143 -14.27 -4.58 9.53
C GLU A 143 -13.87 -5.60 8.46
N LEU A 144 -14.67 -5.74 7.39
CA LEU A 144 -14.36 -6.64 6.26
C LEU A 144 -13.09 -6.21 5.55
N VAL A 145 -12.95 -4.92 5.24
CA VAL A 145 -11.74 -4.36 4.64
C VAL A 145 -10.56 -4.57 5.58
N SER A 146 -10.67 -4.25 6.88
CA SER A 146 -9.59 -4.43 7.85
C SER A 146 -9.14 -5.90 7.96
N SER A 147 -10.08 -6.84 7.91
CA SER A 147 -9.79 -8.28 7.89
C SER A 147 -9.06 -8.70 6.62
N ALA A 148 -9.44 -8.17 5.46
CA ALA A 148 -8.74 -8.42 4.20
C ALA A 148 -7.31 -7.85 4.22
N LEU A 149 -7.12 -6.64 4.77
CA LEU A 149 -5.79 -6.03 4.91
C LEU A 149 -4.87 -6.83 5.83
N PHE A 150 -5.41 -7.37 6.91
CA PHE A 150 -4.67 -8.28 7.78
C PHE A 150 -4.25 -9.55 7.02
N VAL A 151 -5.18 -10.21 6.33
CA VAL A 151 -4.83 -11.42 5.56
C VAL A 151 -3.73 -11.11 4.54
N LEU A 152 -3.89 -10.03 3.77
CA LEU A 152 -2.92 -9.60 2.76
C LEU A 152 -1.51 -9.38 3.33
N SER A 153 -1.40 -8.80 4.53
CA SER A 153 -0.08 -8.54 5.14
C SER A 153 0.64 -9.79 5.60
N GLU A 154 -0.08 -10.87 5.91
CA GLU A 154 0.52 -12.13 6.36
C GLU A 154 0.97 -13.01 5.20
N LEU A 155 0.33 -12.91 4.01
CA LEU A 155 0.56 -13.79 2.86
C LEU A 155 2.03 -13.97 2.47
N PRO A 156 2.89 -12.93 2.42
CA PRO A 156 4.28 -13.12 2.04
C PRO A 156 5.03 -14.11 2.94
N SER A 157 4.66 -14.20 4.23
CA SER A 157 5.31 -15.09 5.18
C SER A 157 4.94 -16.57 5.00
N LEU A 158 3.84 -16.87 4.29
CA LEU A 158 3.41 -18.23 3.94
C LEU A 158 4.15 -18.77 2.70
N CYS A 159 4.80 -17.89 1.95
CA CYS A 159 5.54 -18.24 0.73
C CYS A 159 6.99 -18.62 1.02
N SER A 160 7.61 -19.31 0.07
CA SER A 160 9.06 -19.33 -0.11
C SER A 160 9.59 -17.93 -0.45
N PRO A 161 10.91 -17.68 -0.41
CA PRO A 161 11.49 -16.40 -0.84
C PRO A 161 11.00 -15.97 -2.22
N GLU A 162 11.04 -16.85 -3.21
CA GLU A 162 10.65 -16.62 -4.59
C GLU A 162 9.13 -16.45 -4.72
N GLY A 163 8.36 -17.24 -3.96
CA GLY A 163 6.90 -17.10 -3.89
C GLY A 163 6.49 -15.76 -3.28
N SER A 164 7.25 -15.29 -2.28
CA SER A 164 6.99 -14.02 -1.60
C SER A 164 7.22 -12.84 -2.54
N VAL A 165 8.29 -12.88 -3.35
CA VAL A 165 8.58 -11.89 -4.41
C VAL A 165 7.46 -11.88 -5.45
N SER A 166 6.93 -13.05 -5.81
CA SER A 166 5.88 -13.18 -6.83
C SER A 166 4.53 -12.56 -6.40
N VAL A 167 4.19 -12.63 -5.11
CA VAL A 167 2.92 -12.08 -4.59
C VAL A 167 3.02 -10.63 -4.13
N LEU A 168 4.21 -10.20 -3.70
CA LEU A 168 4.42 -8.89 -3.09
C LEU A 168 3.90 -7.70 -3.94
N PRO A 169 4.09 -7.65 -5.27
CA PRO A 169 3.56 -6.55 -6.08
C PRO A 169 2.05 -6.41 -5.94
N THR A 170 1.32 -7.54 -5.92
CA THR A 170 -0.14 -7.54 -5.76
C THR A 170 -0.55 -7.10 -4.36
N VAL A 171 0.14 -7.58 -3.32
CA VAL A 171 -0.11 -7.20 -1.93
C VAL A 171 0.12 -5.70 -1.74
N LEU A 172 1.25 -5.17 -2.20
CA LEU A 172 1.59 -3.74 -2.12
C LEU A 172 0.60 -2.89 -2.91
N TYR A 173 0.22 -3.30 -4.12
CA TYR A 173 -0.75 -2.58 -4.93
C TYR A 173 -2.10 -2.44 -4.20
N LEU A 174 -2.59 -3.51 -3.59
CA LEU A 174 -3.86 -3.49 -2.86
C LEU A 174 -3.77 -2.64 -1.60
N LEU A 175 -2.70 -2.76 -0.80
CA LEU A 175 -2.48 -1.93 0.38
C LEU A 175 -2.36 -0.45 0.00
N LEU A 176 -1.61 -0.11 -1.05
CA LEU A 176 -1.45 1.25 -1.56
C LEU A 176 -2.75 1.81 -2.12
N GLY A 177 -3.55 0.98 -2.80
CA GLY A 177 -4.87 1.37 -3.28
C GLY A 177 -5.80 1.75 -2.12
N VAL A 178 -5.79 0.97 -1.04
CA VAL A 178 -6.55 1.30 0.17
C VAL A 178 -6.02 2.55 0.84
N LEU A 179 -4.70 2.68 1.02
CA LEU A 179 -4.11 3.90 1.58
C LEU A 179 -4.47 5.14 0.76
N ARG A 180 -4.35 5.07 -0.57
CA ARG A 180 -4.73 6.16 -1.48
C ARG A 180 -6.17 6.60 -1.25
N GLU A 181 -7.09 5.65 -1.15
CA GLU A 181 -8.50 5.95 -0.91
C GLU A 181 -8.72 6.57 0.47
N LEU A 182 -8.02 6.09 1.51
CA LEU A 182 -8.18 6.60 2.86
C LEU A 182 -7.58 8.00 3.09
N VAL A 183 -6.52 8.35 2.35
CA VAL A 183 -5.83 9.65 2.53
C VAL A 183 -6.43 10.78 1.69
N HIS A 184 -7.10 10.46 0.58
CA HIS A 184 -7.77 11.46 -0.25
C HIS A 184 -9.21 11.61 0.18
N ARG A 185 -9.55 12.65 0.94
CA ARG A 185 -10.91 12.86 1.46
C ARG A 185 -11.65 13.90 0.62
N PRO A 186 -12.86 13.62 0.14
CA PRO A 186 -13.67 14.63 -0.51
C PRO A 186 -14.07 15.73 0.47
N HIS A 187 -13.90 17.00 0.10
CA HIS A 187 -14.18 18.16 0.96
C HIS A 187 -15.64 18.25 1.48
N HIS A 188 -16.58 17.54 0.84
CA HIS A 188 -17.99 17.50 1.26
C HIS A 188 -18.29 16.56 2.43
N LEU A 189 -17.35 15.66 2.79
CA LEU A 189 -17.49 14.74 3.92
C LEU A 189 -16.76 15.31 5.13
N GLN A 190 -17.45 16.14 5.92
CA GLN A 190 -16.92 16.74 7.15
C GLN A 190 -16.80 15.73 8.32
N SER A 191 -17.13 14.45 8.09
CA SER A 191 -16.94 13.41 9.11
C SER A 191 -15.46 13.07 9.24
N PRO A 192 -14.93 12.89 10.47
CA PRO A 192 -13.64 12.25 10.64
C PRO A 192 -13.68 10.90 9.91
N GLY A 193 -12.72 10.68 9.00
CA GLY A 193 -12.63 9.43 8.24
C GLY A 193 -12.51 8.22 9.17
N PRO A 194 -12.64 6.98 8.66
CA PRO A 194 -12.66 5.78 9.48
C PRO A 194 -11.29 5.53 10.12
N ALA A 195 -11.04 6.17 11.27
CA ALA A 195 -9.75 6.14 11.96
C ALA A 195 -9.32 4.73 12.36
N GLY A 196 -10.28 3.81 12.59
CA GLY A 196 -10.01 2.38 12.77
C GLY A 196 -9.43 1.72 11.52
N LEU A 197 -9.96 2.05 10.35
CA LEU A 197 -9.52 1.49 9.07
C LEU A 197 -8.17 2.05 8.63
N VAL A 198 -7.93 3.36 8.81
CA VAL A 198 -6.61 4.00 8.61
C VAL A 198 -5.53 3.31 9.45
N ARG A 199 -5.79 3.11 10.75
CA ARG A 199 -4.87 2.39 11.64
C ARG A 199 -4.63 0.94 11.19
N SER A 200 -5.67 0.26 10.72
CA SER A 200 -5.55 -1.11 10.22
C SER A 200 -4.71 -1.18 8.95
N CYS A 201 -4.92 -0.26 8.01
CA CYS A 201 -4.11 -0.14 6.79
C CYS A 201 -2.64 0.13 7.11
N LEU A 202 -2.35 1.13 7.94
CA LEU A 202 -0.99 1.46 8.37
C LEU A 202 -0.33 0.30 9.16
N ARG A 203 -1.11 -0.48 9.92
CA ARG A 203 -0.62 -1.69 10.58
C ARG A 203 -0.23 -2.77 9.57
N SER A 204 -1.06 -3.00 8.56
CA SER A 204 -0.78 -3.97 7.49
C SER A 204 0.45 -3.60 6.67
N PHE A 205 0.64 -2.31 6.35
CA PHE A 205 1.91 -1.84 5.75
C PHE A 205 3.10 -2.18 6.63
N ARG A 206 3.05 -1.82 7.91
CA ARG A 206 4.13 -2.14 8.85
C ARG A 206 4.42 -3.65 8.94
N ALA A 207 3.40 -4.50 8.89
CA ALA A 207 3.56 -5.94 8.91
C ALA A 207 4.30 -6.46 7.66
N VAL A 208 3.92 -6.00 6.45
CA VAL A 208 4.64 -6.33 5.21
C VAL A 208 6.08 -5.84 5.25
N LEU A 209 6.28 -4.58 5.65
CA LEU A 209 7.60 -3.96 5.76
C LEU A 209 8.48 -4.66 6.82
N SER A 210 7.89 -5.23 7.85
CA SER A 210 8.64 -5.98 8.88
C SER A 210 8.77 -7.48 8.56
N SER A 211 8.35 -7.91 7.36
CA SER A 211 8.36 -9.33 7.00
C SER A 211 9.77 -9.91 6.98
N PRO A 212 9.99 -11.12 7.54
CA PRO A 212 11.29 -11.78 7.49
C PRO A 212 11.74 -12.10 6.06
N MET A 213 10.81 -12.18 5.10
CA MET A 213 11.11 -12.43 3.68
C MET A 213 11.94 -11.32 3.04
N SER A 214 11.85 -10.09 3.56
CA SER A 214 12.67 -8.95 3.09
C SER A 214 14.17 -9.11 3.40
N ARG A 215 14.52 -10.00 4.33
CA ARG A 215 15.91 -10.20 4.80
C ARG A 215 16.53 -11.50 4.31
N GLN A 216 15.74 -12.36 3.66
CA GLN A 216 16.26 -13.62 3.13
C GLN A 216 17.10 -13.35 1.88
N GLU A 217 18.28 -13.98 1.80
CA GLU A 217 19.28 -13.71 0.76
C GLU A 217 18.71 -13.87 -0.66
N LYS A 218 17.90 -14.91 -0.89
CA LYS A 218 17.29 -15.19 -2.20
C LYS A 218 16.25 -14.16 -2.66
N SER A 219 15.66 -13.38 -1.75
CA SER A 219 14.56 -12.47 -2.06
C SER A 219 14.83 -10.99 -1.73
N ARG A 220 15.86 -10.70 -0.94
CA ARG A 220 16.15 -9.37 -0.38
C ARG A 220 16.22 -8.26 -1.44
N GLU A 221 16.94 -8.47 -2.54
CA GLU A 221 17.12 -7.45 -3.57
C GLU A 221 15.80 -7.14 -4.29
N SER A 222 15.07 -8.18 -4.71
CA SER A 222 13.77 -8.02 -5.36
C SER A 222 12.75 -7.37 -4.42
N TRP A 223 12.76 -7.72 -3.13
CA TRP A 223 11.97 -7.06 -2.11
C TRP A 223 12.34 -5.58 -1.98
N ALA A 224 13.63 -5.24 -1.94
CA ALA A 224 14.08 -3.86 -1.85
C ALA A 224 13.58 -3.03 -3.04
N GLN A 225 13.69 -3.53 -4.27
CA GLN A 225 13.21 -2.85 -5.48
C GLN A 225 11.68 -2.63 -5.45
N LEU A 226 10.91 -3.65 -5.06
CA LEU A 226 9.45 -3.55 -4.94
C LEU A 226 9.02 -2.56 -3.86
N LEU A 227 9.71 -2.55 -2.72
CA LEU A 227 9.46 -1.59 -1.64
C LEU A 227 9.88 -0.16 -2.01
N GLN A 228 10.95 0.02 -2.78
CA GLN A 228 11.34 1.32 -3.36
C GLN A 228 10.25 1.87 -4.29
N SER A 229 9.71 1.02 -5.18
CA SER A 229 8.61 1.37 -6.06
C SER A 229 7.35 1.77 -5.28
N ALA A 230 7.05 1.04 -4.20
CA ALA A 230 5.94 1.38 -3.32
C ALA A 230 6.16 2.70 -2.55
N LEU A 231 7.37 2.96 -2.05
CA LEU A 231 7.72 4.24 -1.41
C LEU A 231 7.55 5.42 -2.38
N SER A 232 8.03 5.27 -3.62
CA SER A 232 7.82 6.27 -4.69
C SER A 232 6.32 6.52 -4.91
N SER A 233 5.51 5.46 -4.92
CA SER A 233 4.06 5.58 -5.03
C SER A 233 3.44 6.37 -3.86
N VAL A 234 3.89 6.17 -2.62
CA VAL A 234 3.43 6.96 -1.46
C VAL A 234 3.83 8.44 -1.60
N LEU A 235 5.03 8.73 -2.11
CA LEU A 235 5.47 10.10 -2.39
C LEU A 235 4.61 10.75 -3.48
N LEU A 236 4.23 10.02 -4.52
CA LEU A 236 3.33 10.51 -5.57
C LEU A 236 1.91 10.80 -5.04
N LEU A 237 1.45 10.10 -3.99
CA LEU A 237 0.17 10.45 -3.33
C LEU A 237 0.22 11.84 -2.68
N TRP A 238 1.43 12.34 -2.36
CA TRP A 238 1.62 13.66 -1.76
C TRP A 238 1.45 14.79 -2.78
N GLU A 239 1.68 14.53 -4.07
CA GLU A 239 1.69 15.51 -5.15
C GLU A 239 0.30 15.79 -5.75
N ASN A 240 -0.77 15.41 -5.05
CA ASN A 240 -2.13 15.63 -5.53
C ASN A 240 -2.58 17.07 -5.25
N ASP A 241 -2.69 17.87 -6.32
CA ASP A 241 -3.10 19.28 -6.29
C ASP A 241 -4.62 19.48 -6.53
N ASP A 242 -5.46 18.45 -6.40
CA ASP A 242 -6.90 18.60 -6.61
C ASP A 242 -7.52 19.48 -5.48
N PRO A 243 -8.02 20.70 -5.78
CA PRO A 243 -8.56 21.61 -4.77
C PRO A 243 -9.86 21.11 -4.13
N GLU A 244 -10.50 20.08 -4.69
CA GLU A 244 -11.74 19.49 -4.14
C GLU A 244 -11.49 18.37 -3.11
N VAL A 245 -10.22 18.01 -2.89
CA VAL A 245 -9.82 16.84 -2.10
C VAL A 245 -8.82 17.23 -1.02
N ASP A 246 -9.18 17.01 0.24
CA ASP A 246 -8.28 17.16 1.37
C ASP A 246 -7.35 15.94 1.48
N LEU A 247 -6.07 16.21 1.76
CA LEU A 247 -5.06 15.17 1.93
C LEU A 247 -4.74 14.93 3.41
N ASP A 248 -4.93 13.69 3.87
CA ASP A 248 -4.52 13.25 5.21
C ASP A 248 -2.99 13.08 5.28
N ARG A 249 -2.30 14.20 5.52
CA ARG A 249 -0.84 14.28 5.64
C ARG A 249 -0.31 13.45 6.81
N SER A 250 -1.06 13.30 7.90
CA SER A 250 -0.65 12.52 9.07
C SER A 250 -0.49 11.03 8.75
N SER A 251 -1.47 10.48 8.02
CA SER A 251 -1.44 9.10 7.55
C SER A 251 -0.30 8.85 6.56
N LEU A 252 -0.05 9.79 5.64
CA LEU A 252 1.07 9.70 4.70
C LEU A 252 2.44 9.77 5.40
N LEU A 253 2.63 10.69 6.35
CA LEU A 253 3.85 10.74 7.16
C LEU A 253 4.04 9.45 7.96
N THR A 254 2.97 8.86 8.48
CA THR A 254 3.03 7.56 9.14
C THR A 254 3.54 6.49 8.17
N ALA A 255 2.97 6.40 6.96
CA ALA A 255 3.42 5.45 5.95
C ALA A 255 4.90 5.67 5.58
N LEU A 256 5.30 6.90 5.23
CA LEU A 256 6.69 7.24 4.90
C LEU A 256 7.66 6.85 6.02
N SER A 257 7.29 7.11 7.28
CA SER A 257 8.12 6.71 8.42
C SER A 257 8.32 5.19 8.49
N GLN A 258 7.29 4.40 8.19
CA GLN A 258 7.40 2.94 8.22
C GLN A 258 8.34 2.44 7.13
N PHE A 259 8.28 3.00 5.92
CA PHE A 259 9.18 2.65 4.82
C PHE A 259 10.64 3.01 5.14
N LEU A 260 10.88 4.21 5.67
CA LEU A 260 12.23 4.65 6.06
C LEU A 260 12.85 3.77 7.16
N LEU A 261 12.01 3.14 7.99
CA LEU A 261 12.44 2.28 9.10
C LEU A 261 12.54 0.79 8.74
N CYS A 262 12.12 0.41 7.54
CA CYS A 262 11.97 -0.97 7.08
C CYS A 262 13.32 -1.66 6.79
N SER A 263 14.23 -0.99 6.07
CA SER A 263 15.63 -1.41 5.85
C SER A 263 16.40 -0.26 5.17
N SER A 264 17.71 -0.16 5.38
CA SER A 264 18.56 0.87 4.74
C SER A 264 18.70 0.69 3.23
N GLU A 265 18.41 -0.50 2.70
CA GLU A 265 18.47 -0.78 1.25
C GLU A 265 17.18 -0.44 0.52
N VAL A 266 16.09 -0.32 1.25
CA VAL A 266 14.77 0.02 0.69
C VAL A 266 14.70 1.52 0.35
N CYS A 267 15.58 2.34 0.89
CA CYS A 267 15.57 3.78 0.61
C CYS A 267 16.88 4.19 -0.05
N SER A 268 16.83 4.38 -1.37
CA SER A 268 17.88 5.11 -2.08
C SER A 268 18.06 6.51 -1.47
N VAL A 269 19.23 7.12 -1.67
CA VAL A 269 19.54 8.46 -1.16
C VAL A 269 18.49 9.48 -1.61
N SER A 270 18.03 9.39 -2.86
CA SER A 270 17.01 10.28 -3.43
C SER A 270 15.64 10.12 -2.77
N LEU A 271 15.14 8.89 -2.60
CA LEU A 271 13.85 8.62 -1.94
C LEU A 271 13.88 9.01 -0.47
N CYS A 272 15.00 8.75 0.23
CA CYS A 272 15.22 9.22 1.59
C CYS A 272 15.09 10.75 1.67
N ARG A 273 15.79 11.48 0.80
CA ARG A 273 15.78 12.94 0.78
C ARG A 273 14.38 13.49 0.54
N LEU A 274 13.69 13.02 -0.51
CA LEU A 274 12.32 13.45 -0.83
C LEU A 274 11.37 13.22 0.34
N SER A 275 11.47 12.05 0.99
CA SER A 275 10.66 11.73 2.17
C SER A 275 10.96 12.69 3.33
N LEU A 276 12.24 12.96 3.60
CA LEU A 276 12.67 13.88 4.65
C LEU A 276 12.23 15.32 4.40
N ASP A 277 12.26 15.78 3.15
CA ASP A 277 11.76 17.10 2.80
C ASP A 277 10.27 17.23 3.17
N LYS A 278 9.45 16.18 2.93
CA LYS A 278 8.04 16.18 3.38
C LYS A 278 7.91 16.23 4.90
N PHE A 279 8.74 15.48 5.64
CA PHE A 279 8.77 15.58 7.11
C PHE A 279 9.15 16.98 7.59
N ILE A 280 10.14 17.61 6.97
CA ILE A 280 10.59 18.96 7.37
C ILE A 280 9.50 19.99 7.13
N CYS A 281 8.90 19.99 5.93
CA CYS A 281 7.76 20.86 5.63
C CYS A 281 6.60 20.65 6.61
N ALA A 282 6.33 19.39 6.99
CA ALA A 282 5.33 19.04 7.99
C ALA A 282 5.67 19.61 9.38
N ILE A 283 6.92 19.52 9.83
CA ILE A 283 7.36 20.10 11.11
C ILE A 283 7.29 21.63 11.10
N ASP A 284 7.65 22.26 9.97
CA ASP A 284 7.56 23.71 9.81
C ASP A 284 6.10 24.20 9.67
N SER A 285 5.15 23.30 9.44
CA SER A 285 3.74 23.65 9.31
C SER A 285 3.10 24.01 10.67
N LYS A 286 2.16 24.96 10.64
CA LYS A 286 1.34 25.35 11.81
C LYS A 286 0.10 24.47 11.99
N ASP A 287 0.01 23.36 11.26
CA ASP A 287 -1.15 22.48 11.28
C ASP A 287 -1.16 21.63 12.57
N PRO A 288 -2.16 21.80 13.46
CA PRO A 288 -2.23 21.07 14.72
C PRO A 288 -2.37 19.55 14.52
N GLN A 289 -2.94 19.07 13.40
CA GLN A 289 -3.06 17.63 13.13
C GLN A 289 -1.71 16.99 12.79
N VAL A 290 -0.78 17.77 12.24
CA VAL A 290 0.58 17.34 11.91
C VAL A 290 1.51 17.45 13.13
N GLN A 291 1.23 18.40 14.03
CA GLN A 291 1.99 18.58 15.28
C GLN A 291 1.62 17.54 16.35
N THR A 292 0.36 17.08 16.39
CA THR A 292 -0.13 16.10 17.37
C THR A 292 0.22 14.65 17.05
N VAL A 293 0.88 14.38 15.92
CA VAL A 293 1.17 13.01 15.51
C VAL A 293 2.12 12.36 16.53
N GLN A 294 1.62 11.39 17.30
CA GLN A 294 2.37 10.60 18.29
C GLN A 294 3.67 9.98 17.72
N LEU A 295 3.80 9.92 16.39
CA LEU A 295 5.02 9.60 15.64
C LEU A 295 6.25 10.37 16.12
N TRP A 296 6.14 11.66 16.46
CA TRP A 296 7.30 12.48 16.83
C TRP A 296 7.98 11.99 18.11
N SER A 297 7.17 11.50 19.06
CA SER A 297 7.69 10.91 20.30
C SER A 297 8.21 9.48 20.03
N ASP A 298 7.37 8.56 19.55
CA ASP A 298 7.74 7.14 19.43
C ASP A 298 8.85 6.88 18.41
N SER A 299 8.95 7.70 17.37
CA SER A 299 9.96 7.53 16.33
C SER A 299 11.31 8.13 16.69
N SER A 300 11.45 8.92 17.76
CA SER A 300 12.71 9.61 18.09
C SER A 300 13.91 8.64 18.24
N ARG A 301 13.72 7.48 18.88
CA ARG A 301 14.78 6.45 18.99
C ARG A 301 15.08 5.78 17.64
N ARG A 302 14.04 5.57 16.83
CA ARG A 302 14.11 4.91 15.52
C ARG A 302 14.74 5.80 14.45
N TRP A 303 14.46 7.10 14.50
CA TRP A 303 15.10 8.12 13.68
C TRP A 303 16.59 8.24 14.01
N LYS A 304 16.96 8.26 15.29
CA LYS A 304 18.37 8.25 15.70
C LYS A 304 19.10 7.01 15.16
N ASP A 305 18.48 5.84 15.25
CA ASP A 305 19.03 4.60 14.68
C ASP A 305 19.15 4.68 13.15
N LEU A 306 18.15 5.23 12.44
CA LEU A 306 18.23 5.50 11.00
C LEU A 306 19.41 6.44 10.66
N VAL A 307 19.61 7.52 11.42
CA VAL A 307 20.75 8.44 11.24
C VAL A 307 22.08 7.69 11.42
N LEU A 308 22.20 6.88 12.48
CA LEU A 308 23.41 6.11 12.77
C LEU A 308 23.71 5.09 11.66
N ARG A 309 22.68 4.45 11.11
CA ARG A 309 22.81 3.50 9.99
C ARG A 309 23.25 4.18 8.70
N LEU A 310 22.64 5.32 8.35
CA LEU A 310 23.02 6.10 7.17
C LEU A 310 24.45 6.63 7.28
N ARG A 311 24.90 6.97 8.50
CA ARG A 311 26.30 7.34 8.78
C ARG A 311 27.26 6.17 8.61
N ARG A 312 26.89 4.95 9.05
CA ARG A 312 27.72 3.74 9.00
C ARG A 312 27.87 3.16 7.60
N ASN A 313 26.79 3.14 6.80
CA ASN A 313 26.86 2.74 5.39
C ASN A 313 27.69 3.70 4.54
N GLY A 314 28.03 4.89 5.06
CA GLY A 314 28.96 5.83 4.45
C GLY A 314 30.43 5.63 4.83
N SER A 315 30.75 4.92 5.92
CA SER A 315 32.12 4.73 6.39
C SER A 315 32.79 3.42 5.93
N GLY A 316 32.06 2.56 5.19
CA GLY A 316 32.52 1.22 4.78
C GLY A 316 33.10 1.09 3.37
N SER A 317 33.31 2.19 2.64
CA SER A 317 33.88 2.16 1.26
C SER A 317 35.32 2.69 1.21
N GLY A 318 36.11 2.40 2.24
CA GLY A 318 37.51 2.81 2.32
C GLY A 318 38.38 1.65 2.80
N GLY A 319 38.63 0.68 1.93
CA GLY A 319 39.48 -0.47 2.26
C GLY A 319 39.79 -1.32 1.03
N SER A 320 40.92 -1.03 0.39
CA SER A 320 41.71 -1.92 -0.46
C SER A 320 41.18 -2.21 -1.87
N GLU A 321 41.41 -1.30 -2.82
CA GLU A 321 41.76 -1.72 -4.19
C GLU A 321 42.58 -0.65 -4.92
N SER A 322 43.76 -1.08 -5.34
CA SER A 322 44.79 -0.32 -6.04
C SER A 322 44.41 -0.04 -7.50
N HIS A 323 44.57 1.22 -7.92
CA HIS A 323 44.81 1.69 -9.29
C HIS A 323 44.04 1.02 -10.46
N ARG A 324 43.01 1.70 -10.99
CA ARG A 324 42.97 2.21 -12.40
C ARG A 324 41.65 2.93 -12.74
N GLU A 325 41.83 4.14 -13.28
CA GLU A 325 41.05 4.93 -14.26
C GLU A 325 39.50 4.86 -14.34
N SER A 326 38.89 6.00 -13.97
CA SER A 326 37.96 6.84 -14.75
C SER A 326 36.56 6.34 -15.18
N GLY A 327 35.53 6.95 -14.55
CA GLY A 327 34.18 7.16 -15.09
C GLY A 327 33.40 8.19 -14.25
N PRO A 328 32.57 9.10 -14.83
CA PRO A 328 31.93 10.17 -14.07
C PRO A 328 30.65 9.65 -13.40
N GLY A 329 30.77 9.16 -12.17
CA GLY A 329 29.65 8.83 -11.29
C GLY A 329 29.61 9.77 -10.10
N ALA A 330 29.00 10.94 -10.26
CA ALA A 330 28.83 11.92 -9.19
C ALA A 330 27.74 11.47 -8.20
N GLU A 331 28.13 10.86 -7.08
CA GLU A 331 27.26 10.62 -5.90
C GLU A 331 27.97 10.78 -4.51
N PRO A 332 28.82 11.83 -4.28
CA PRO A 332 29.21 12.16 -2.90
C PRO A 332 28.60 13.46 -2.34
N GLU A 333 28.01 14.35 -3.16
CA GLU A 333 27.66 15.72 -2.74
C GLU A 333 26.39 15.84 -1.87
N ASN A 334 25.50 14.86 -1.91
CA ASN A 334 24.15 14.95 -1.29
C ASN A 334 24.05 14.39 0.15
N ARG A 335 25.09 13.69 0.63
CA ARG A 335 25.09 12.97 1.92
C ARG A 335 25.16 13.86 3.17
N PRO A 336 26.02 14.91 3.25
CA PRO A 336 26.04 15.78 4.42
C PRO A 336 24.73 16.56 4.59
N GLN A 337 24.04 16.85 3.48
CA GLN A 337 22.71 17.45 3.49
C GLN A 337 21.67 16.48 4.10
N LEU A 338 21.69 15.20 3.75
CA LEU A 338 20.75 14.23 4.29
C LEU A 338 20.91 14.03 5.81
N VAL A 339 22.15 14.02 6.31
CA VAL A 339 22.44 13.95 7.75
C VAL A 339 21.97 15.22 8.48
N SER A 340 22.13 16.41 7.89
CA SER A 340 21.66 17.66 8.50
C SER A 340 20.13 17.75 8.55
N LEU A 341 19.44 17.30 7.49
CA LEU A 341 17.98 17.20 7.44
C LEU A 341 17.45 16.26 8.56
N LEU A 342 18.09 15.10 8.73
CA LEU A 342 17.74 14.15 9.79
C LEU A 342 17.98 14.67 11.20
N LEU A 343 19.12 15.35 11.43
CA LEU A 343 19.42 15.98 12.73
C LEU A 343 18.39 17.05 13.06
N ARG A 344 17.95 17.84 12.06
CA ARG A 344 16.90 18.85 12.23
C ARG A 344 15.56 18.22 12.64
N CYS A 345 15.17 17.12 11.99
CA CYS A 345 13.97 16.34 12.38
C CYS A 345 14.10 15.78 13.81
N SER A 346 15.26 15.22 14.17
CA SER A 346 15.51 14.64 15.50
C SER A 346 15.50 15.71 16.60
N SER A 347 16.10 16.88 16.37
CA SER A 347 16.20 17.95 17.38
C SER A 347 14.85 18.58 17.68
N ARG A 348 14.01 18.84 16.66
CA ARG A 348 12.65 19.37 16.89
C ARG A 348 11.68 18.36 17.50
N SER A 349 11.83 17.07 17.20
CA SER A 349 11.07 16.02 17.89
C SER A 349 11.37 15.98 19.39
N TYR A 350 12.58 16.41 19.80
CA TYR A 350 12.96 16.52 21.21
C TYR A 350 12.26 17.69 21.92
N TRP A 351 12.05 18.81 21.23
CA TRP A 351 11.33 19.99 21.76
C TRP A 351 9.85 19.71 22.07
N MET A 352 9.17 18.87 21.26
CA MET A 352 7.77 18.47 21.52
C MET A 352 7.59 17.54 22.73
N ARG A 353 8.68 16.99 23.30
CA ARG A 353 8.62 16.15 24.52
C ARG A 353 8.78 16.93 25.83
N THR A 354 9.19 18.19 25.73
CA THR A 354 9.51 19.06 26.88
C THR A 354 8.45 20.15 27.13
N LEU A 355 7.31 20.06 26.44
CA LEU A 355 6.06 20.78 26.70
C LEU A 355 4.99 19.74 27.03
#